data_AF-A0A7W0KRV5-F1
#
_entry.id   AF-A0A7W0KRV5-F1
#
_cell.length_a   1.000
_cell.length_b   1.000
_cell.length_c   1.000
_cell.angle_alpha   90.00
_cell.angle_beta   90.00
_cell.angle_gamma   90.00
#
_symmetry.space_group_name_H-M   'P 1'
#
loop_
_entity.id
_entity.type
_entity.pdbx_description
1 polymer ?
#
loop_
_entity_poly.entity_id
_entity_poly.type
_entity_poly.pdbx_seq_one_letter_code
_entity_poly.pdbx_strand_id
1 'polypeptide(L)'
;MRRWPITDGATPPPPSARITAEEASLDRALLVAVLRAAYSGELAAAHAYRGHWRSLWQSRRAGVRAEIRRIEEEEWHHRRLVGEMLTELGSGPQRWREVLMWSIGRFFGSLCFVGGWFGPLYAAGRLEAANVGQYEQAAVHAGRAGLDRYLPRLAEMVATEDRHEVYFGSLIAHHPLLPLASRVLGWRPAPGSTTGVA
;
A
#
# COMPACT_ATOMS: atom_id res chain seq x y z
N MET A 1 -52.21 -41.54 10.53
CA MET A 1 -50.79 -41.13 10.42
C MET A 1 -50.65 -40.19 9.24
N ARG A 2 -50.10 -38.98 9.47
CA ARG A 2 -50.11 -37.83 8.53
C ARG A 2 -49.10 -38.04 7.41
N ARG A 3 -49.52 -37.76 6.17
CA ARG A 3 -48.67 -37.70 4.97
C ARG A 3 -48.26 -36.23 4.79
N TRP A 4 -46.97 -35.94 4.89
CA TRP A 4 -46.39 -34.63 4.57
C TRP A 4 -46.16 -34.54 3.06
N PRO A 5 -46.57 -33.47 2.36
CA PRO A 5 -46.12 -33.22 1.01
C PRO A 5 -44.65 -32.75 1.06
N ILE A 6 -43.78 -33.46 0.34
CA ILE A 6 -42.42 -33.02 0.06
C ILE A 6 -42.54 -31.84 -0.90
N THR A 7 -42.06 -30.68 -0.45
CA THR A 7 -41.99 -29.44 -1.20
C THR A 7 -41.11 -29.59 -2.42
N ASP A 8 -41.51 -28.89 -3.49
CA ASP A 8 -40.88 -28.83 -4.80
C ASP A 8 -39.35 -28.73 -4.74
N GLY A 9 -38.72 -29.59 -5.53
CA GLY A 9 -37.29 -29.57 -5.78
C GLY A 9 -36.89 -28.31 -6.52
N ALA A 10 -36.38 -27.33 -5.78
CA ALA A 10 -35.48 -26.34 -6.37
C ALA A 10 -34.20 -27.08 -6.76
N THR A 11 -34.05 -27.37 -8.05
CA THR A 11 -32.82 -27.98 -8.59
C THR A 11 -31.64 -27.10 -8.20
N PRO A 12 -30.59 -27.64 -7.55
CA PRO A 12 -29.41 -26.85 -7.24
C PRO A 12 -28.85 -26.25 -8.54
N PRO A 13 -28.49 -24.96 -8.58
CA PRO A 13 -27.90 -24.37 -9.77
C PRO A 13 -26.65 -25.18 -10.20
N PRO A 14 -26.33 -25.18 -11.50
CA PRO A 14 -25.24 -25.99 -12.03
C PRO A 14 -23.92 -25.67 -11.32
N PRO A 15 -22.98 -26.65 -11.19
CA PRO A 15 -21.72 -26.48 -10.48
C PRO A 15 -20.94 -25.22 -10.90
N SER A 16 -21.01 -24.85 -12.18
CA SER A 16 -20.38 -23.66 -12.73
C SER A 16 -20.89 -22.32 -12.18
N ALA A 17 -22.17 -22.21 -11.81
CA ALA A 17 -22.74 -20.97 -11.27
C ALA A 17 -22.50 -20.79 -9.76
N ARG A 18 -22.21 -21.89 -9.04
CA ARG A 18 -21.84 -21.83 -7.60
C ARG A 18 -20.38 -21.45 -7.41
N ILE A 19 -19.51 -21.95 -8.29
CA ILE A 19 -18.07 -21.65 -8.29
C ILE A 19 -17.86 -20.13 -8.44
N THR A 20 -18.62 -19.44 -9.30
CA THR A 20 -18.49 -17.98 -9.50
C THR A 20 -18.89 -17.11 -8.30
N ALA A 21 -19.92 -17.50 -7.54
CA ALA A 21 -20.39 -16.70 -6.40
C ALA A 21 -19.50 -16.89 -5.16
N GLU A 22 -19.01 -18.11 -4.95
CA GLU A 22 -18.05 -18.42 -3.89
C GLU A 22 -16.68 -17.78 -4.15
N GLU A 23 -16.20 -17.82 -5.40
CA GLU A 23 -14.99 -17.12 -5.83
C GLU A 23 -15.10 -15.61 -5.65
N ALA A 24 -16.19 -14.98 -6.11
CA ALA A 24 -16.40 -13.55 -5.92
C ALA A 24 -16.48 -13.15 -4.43
N SER A 25 -17.06 -14.02 -3.58
CA SER A 25 -17.07 -13.83 -2.13
C SER A 25 -15.67 -13.92 -1.51
N LEU A 26 -14.87 -14.89 -1.95
CA LEU A 26 -13.48 -15.05 -1.54
C LEU A 26 -12.63 -13.86 -1.97
N ASP A 27 -12.70 -13.43 -3.22
CA ASP A 27 -11.98 -12.26 -3.73
C ASP A 27 -12.41 -10.98 -3.00
N ARG A 28 -13.69 -10.83 -2.66
CA ARG A 28 -14.16 -9.73 -1.79
C ARG A 28 -13.51 -9.77 -0.41
N ALA A 29 -13.38 -10.96 0.19
CA ALA A 29 -12.72 -11.12 1.49
C ALA A 29 -11.22 -10.80 1.42
N LEU A 30 -10.54 -11.22 0.34
CA LEU A 30 -9.13 -10.93 0.08
C LEU A 30 -8.91 -9.43 -0.17
N LEU A 31 -9.77 -8.78 -0.96
CA LEU A 31 -9.79 -7.33 -1.13
C LEU A 31 -9.85 -6.61 0.22
N VAL A 32 -10.80 -6.99 1.09
CA VAL A 32 -10.92 -6.40 2.42
C VAL A 32 -9.65 -6.63 3.26
N ALA A 33 -9.04 -7.81 3.17
CA ALA A 33 -7.80 -8.11 3.89
C ALA A 33 -6.63 -7.24 3.42
N VAL A 34 -6.46 -7.08 2.11
CA VAL A 34 -5.43 -6.23 1.51
C VAL A 34 -5.67 -4.76 1.87
N LEU A 35 -6.90 -4.24 1.72
CA LEU A 35 -7.22 -2.86 2.08
C LEU A 35 -7.01 -2.58 3.58
N ARG A 36 -7.30 -3.53 4.47
CA ARG A 36 -6.97 -3.37 5.90
C ARG A 36 -5.47 -3.32 6.14
N ALA A 37 -4.70 -4.08 5.36
CA ALA A 37 -3.25 -4.04 5.43
C ALA A 37 -2.71 -2.69 4.95
N ALA A 38 -3.14 -2.24 3.77
CA ALA A 38 -2.80 -0.95 3.20
C ALA A 38 -3.17 0.18 4.16
N TYR A 39 -4.40 0.23 4.66
CA TYR A 39 -4.86 1.27 5.59
C TYR A 39 -3.90 1.47 6.77
N SER A 40 -3.48 0.38 7.43
CA SER A 40 -2.50 0.45 8.51
C SER A 40 -1.08 0.72 8.02
N GLY A 41 -0.71 0.25 6.83
CA GLY A 41 0.57 0.54 6.16
C GLY A 41 0.76 2.04 5.90
N GLU A 42 -0.24 2.70 5.33
CA GLU A 42 -0.27 4.15 5.09
C GLU A 42 -0.02 4.96 6.38
N LEU A 43 -0.54 4.48 7.52
CA LEU A 43 -0.28 5.10 8.81
C LEU A 43 1.20 5.01 9.20
N ALA A 44 1.82 3.84 8.99
CA ALA A 44 3.24 3.68 9.26
C ALA A 44 4.08 4.57 8.33
N ALA A 45 3.76 4.59 7.03
CA ALA A 45 4.43 5.40 6.02
C ALA A 45 4.37 6.89 6.36
N ALA A 46 3.16 7.43 6.59
CA ALA A 46 2.98 8.83 6.97
C ALA A 46 3.78 9.23 8.22
N HIS A 47 3.80 8.36 9.25
CA HIS A 47 4.60 8.61 10.45
C HIS A 47 6.11 8.53 10.21
N ALA A 48 6.57 7.60 9.38
CA ALA A 48 7.97 7.47 9.01
C ALA A 48 8.44 8.71 8.21
N TYR A 49 7.67 9.13 7.21
CA TYR A 49 7.96 10.33 6.40
C TYR A 49 7.93 11.61 7.21
N ARG A 50 7.01 11.72 8.18
CA ARG A 50 7.03 12.82 9.13
C ARG A 50 8.34 12.92 9.90
N GLY A 51 8.87 11.80 10.36
CA GLY A 51 10.17 11.76 11.02
C GLY A 51 11.30 12.13 10.06
N HIS A 52 11.25 11.58 8.84
CA HIS A 52 12.26 11.79 7.81
C HIS A 52 12.40 13.27 7.42
N TRP A 53 11.35 13.93 6.95
CA TRP A 53 11.51 15.33 6.52
C TRP A 53 11.88 16.25 7.68
N ARG A 54 11.49 15.93 8.92
CA ARG A 54 11.90 16.67 10.12
C ARG A 54 13.37 16.49 10.47
N SER A 55 13.97 15.34 10.16
CA SER A 55 15.42 15.13 10.37
C SER A 55 16.28 15.82 9.31
N LEU A 56 15.70 16.29 8.21
CA LEU A 56 16.39 17.06 7.18
C LEU A 56 16.49 18.55 7.58
N TRP A 57 17.44 18.87 8.46
CA TRP A 57 17.64 20.24 8.96
C TRP A 57 18.59 21.11 8.12
N GLN A 58 19.42 20.54 7.24
CA GLN A 58 20.33 21.34 6.41
C GLN A 58 19.63 22.04 5.24
N SER A 59 19.97 23.32 4.99
CA SER A 59 19.41 24.14 3.90
C SER A 59 19.58 23.52 2.51
N ARG A 60 20.70 22.80 2.26
CA ARG A 60 20.95 22.07 1.00
C ARG A 60 19.96 20.94 0.72
N ARG A 61 19.11 20.56 1.69
CA ARG A 61 18.11 19.50 1.56
C ARG A 61 16.68 20.03 1.62
N ALA A 62 16.48 21.34 1.49
CA ALA A 62 15.17 21.96 1.55
C ALA A 62 14.19 21.39 0.50
N GLY A 63 14.67 21.15 -0.73
CA GLY A 63 13.87 20.52 -1.79
C GLY A 63 13.41 19.12 -1.42
N VAL A 64 14.35 18.25 -1.00
CA VAL A 64 14.02 16.88 -0.58
C VAL A 64 13.08 16.86 0.62
N ARG A 65 13.28 17.77 1.57
CA ARG A 65 12.38 17.94 2.72
C ARG A 65 10.96 18.33 2.32
N ALA A 66 10.83 19.29 1.40
CA ALA A 66 9.52 19.71 0.91
C ALA A 66 8.80 18.55 0.20
N GLU A 67 9.54 17.79 -0.59
CA GLU A 67 8.99 16.66 -1.32
C GLU A 67 8.58 15.50 -0.41
N ILE A 68 9.42 15.10 0.56
CA ILE A 68 9.03 14.05 1.53
C ILE A 68 7.84 14.49 2.39
N ARG A 69 7.69 15.79 2.65
CA ARG A 69 6.50 16.32 3.31
C ARG A 69 5.25 16.21 2.42
N ARG A 70 5.37 16.48 1.12
CA ARG A 70 4.28 16.27 0.14
C ARG A 70 3.87 14.79 0.10
N ILE A 71 4.86 13.89 0.06
CA ILE A 71 4.62 12.44 0.13
C ILE A 71 3.86 12.08 1.42
N GLU A 72 4.26 12.59 2.60
CA GLU A 72 3.47 12.39 3.84
C GLU A 72 2.00 12.80 3.69
N GLU A 73 1.73 13.94 3.06
CA GLU A 73 0.35 14.43 2.84
C GLU A 73 -0.44 13.50 1.89
N GLU A 74 0.24 12.89 0.91
CA GLU A 74 -0.29 11.86 0.01
C GLU A 74 -0.59 10.54 0.74
N GLU A 75 0.28 10.05 1.63
CA GLU A 75 0.00 8.87 2.48
C GLU A 75 -1.27 9.07 3.34
N TRP A 76 -1.44 10.28 3.92
CA TRP A 76 -2.66 10.58 4.66
C TRP A 76 -3.89 10.58 3.75
N HIS A 77 -3.75 10.98 2.50
CA HIS A 77 -4.82 10.94 1.51
C HIS A 77 -5.17 9.51 1.09
N HIS A 78 -4.17 8.70 0.75
CA HIS A 78 -4.33 7.28 0.44
C HIS A 78 -5.04 6.55 1.58
N ARG A 79 -4.62 6.79 2.83
CA ARG A 79 -5.30 6.24 4.00
C ARG A 79 -6.78 6.58 4.07
N ARG A 80 -7.17 7.83 3.75
CA ARG A 80 -8.59 8.24 3.69
C ARG A 80 -9.34 7.48 2.61
N LEU A 81 -8.78 7.40 1.38
CA LEU A 81 -9.37 6.67 0.27
C LEU A 81 -9.58 5.18 0.60
N VAL A 82 -8.59 4.53 1.21
CA VAL A 82 -8.70 3.14 1.65
C VAL A 82 -9.77 2.99 2.74
N GLY A 83 -9.86 3.94 3.68
CA GLY A 83 -10.90 3.96 4.70
C GLY A 83 -12.32 4.07 4.12
N GLU A 84 -12.50 4.90 3.10
CA GLU A 84 -13.75 5.03 2.35
C GLU A 84 -14.10 3.71 1.65
N MET A 85 -13.15 3.10 0.93
CA MET A 85 -13.36 1.79 0.28
C MET A 85 -13.73 0.70 1.29
N LEU A 86 -13.07 0.65 2.45
CA LEU A 86 -13.43 -0.28 3.52
C LEU A 86 -14.85 -0.05 4.03
N THR A 87 -15.27 1.21 4.19
CA THR A 87 -16.61 1.59 4.64
C THR A 87 -17.67 1.18 3.62
N GLU A 88 -17.44 1.47 2.34
CA GLU A 88 -18.32 1.05 1.23
C GLU A 88 -18.45 -0.48 1.14
N LEU A 89 -17.41 -1.23 1.55
CA LEU A 89 -17.41 -2.68 1.66
C LEU A 89 -18.04 -3.20 2.97
N GLY A 90 -18.65 -2.34 3.79
CA GLY A 90 -19.23 -2.73 5.09
C GLY A 90 -18.19 -3.27 6.07
N SER A 91 -16.95 -2.83 5.94
CA SER A 91 -15.80 -3.24 6.75
C SER A 91 -15.19 -2.01 7.43
N GLY A 92 -14.06 -2.21 8.09
CA GLY A 92 -13.31 -1.15 8.73
C GLY A 92 -11.89 -1.57 9.11
N PRO A 93 -11.09 -0.62 9.61
CA PRO A 93 -9.71 -0.85 10.02
C PRO A 93 -9.56 -1.91 11.11
N GLN A 94 -8.37 -2.52 11.19
CA GLN A 94 -8.01 -3.48 12.23
C GLN A 94 -7.30 -2.76 13.39
N ARG A 95 -8.02 -2.41 14.46
CA ARG A 95 -7.52 -1.58 15.58
C ARG A 95 -6.16 -1.98 16.14
N TRP A 96 -5.87 -3.28 16.30
CA TRP A 96 -4.59 -3.73 16.83
C TRP A 96 -3.43 -3.48 15.84
N ARG A 97 -3.68 -3.62 14.54
CA ARG A 97 -2.70 -3.28 13.49
C ARG A 97 -2.43 -1.80 13.43
N GLU A 98 -3.44 -0.98 13.69
CA GLU A 98 -3.30 0.47 13.75
C GLU A 98 -2.30 0.88 14.84
N VAL A 99 -2.44 0.31 16.05
CA VAL A 99 -1.51 0.56 17.15
C VAL A 99 -0.10 0.06 16.80
N LEU A 100 0.01 -1.13 16.23
CA LEU A 100 1.29 -1.70 15.81
C LEU A 100 1.97 -0.82 14.74
N MET A 101 1.26 -0.48 13.68
CA MET A 101 1.80 0.28 12.55
C MET A 101 2.09 1.74 12.90
N TRP A 102 1.27 2.35 13.77
CA TRP A 102 1.61 3.64 14.39
C TRP A 102 2.94 3.57 15.15
N SER A 103 3.16 2.51 15.94
CA SER A 103 4.40 2.32 16.70
C SER A 103 5.59 2.11 15.77
N ILE A 104 5.44 1.27 14.74
CA ILE A 104 6.46 1.00 13.72
C ILE A 104 6.83 2.29 12.97
N GLY A 105 5.84 3.03 12.47
CA GLY A 105 6.07 4.27 11.73
C GLY A 105 6.79 5.32 12.58
N ARG A 106 6.41 5.48 13.85
CA ARG A 106 7.10 6.38 14.78
C ARG A 106 8.52 5.93 15.11
N PHE A 107 8.74 4.62 15.27
CA PHE A 107 10.06 4.07 15.49
C PHE A 107 10.99 4.38 14.30
N PHE A 108 10.59 4.05 13.08
CA PHE A 108 11.38 4.34 11.89
C PHE A 108 11.54 5.84 11.63
N GLY A 109 10.50 6.63 11.88
CA GLY A 109 10.60 8.10 11.82
C GLY A 109 11.62 8.67 12.81
N SER A 110 11.73 8.08 14.01
CA SER A 110 12.74 8.48 15.00
C SER A 110 14.16 8.03 14.60
N LEU A 111 14.30 6.86 13.99
CA LEU A 111 15.58 6.39 13.45
C LEU A 111 16.13 7.31 12.36
N CYS A 112 15.29 8.07 11.65
CA CYS A 112 15.75 9.03 10.63
C CYS A 112 16.62 10.16 11.21
N PHE A 113 16.60 10.40 12.52
CA PHE A 113 17.47 11.39 13.19
C PHE A 113 18.90 10.89 13.43
N VAL A 114 19.11 9.57 13.36
CA VAL A 114 20.41 8.92 13.65
C VAL A 114 20.91 8.02 12.51
N GLY A 115 20.03 7.57 11.61
CA GLY A 115 20.29 6.54 10.60
C GLY A 115 21.00 7.01 9.33
N GLY A 116 21.49 8.24 9.28
CA GLY A 116 22.13 8.81 8.10
C GLY A 116 21.16 9.01 6.92
N TRP A 117 21.69 9.07 5.70
CA TRP A 117 20.93 9.40 4.48
C TRP A 117 20.40 8.16 3.75
N PHE A 118 21.29 7.19 3.48
CA PHE A 118 20.96 6.05 2.61
C PHE A 118 19.91 5.11 3.20
N GLY A 119 20.03 4.75 4.48
CA GLY A 119 19.13 3.78 5.12
C GLY A 119 17.65 4.19 5.07
N PRO A 120 17.29 5.39 5.56
CA PRO A 120 15.92 5.90 5.49
C PRO A 120 15.36 5.98 4.06
N LEU A 121 16.17 6.41 3.09
CA LEU A 121 15.73 6.50 1.68
C LEU A 121 15.55 5.13 1.03
N TYR A 122 16.44 4.18 1.30
CA TYR A 122 16.29 2.81 0.81
C TYR A 122 15.05 2.14 1.40
N ALA A 123 14.82 2.34 2.71
CA ALA A 123 13.64 1.82 3.37
C ALA A 123 12.35 2.44 2.81
N ALA A 124 12.36 3.74 2.50
CA ALA A 124 11.25 4.44 1.88
C ALA A 124 10.94 3.88 0.49
N GLY A 125 11.90 3.82 -0.44
CA GLY A 125 11.61 3.30 -1.78
C GLY A 125 11.12 1.85 -1.78
N ARG A 126 11.65 1.00 -0.88
CA ARG A 126 11.12 -0.36 -0.70
C ARG A 126 9.69 -0.38 -0.12
N LEU A 127 9.35 0.56 0.75
CA LEU A 127 8.00 0.69 1.29
C LEU A 127 7.01 1.03 0.17
N GLU A 128 7.37 1.97 -0.71
CA GLU A 128 6.53 2.34 -1.85
C GLU A 128 6.34 1.19 -2.85
N ALA A 129 7.41 0.44 -3.14
CA ALA A 129 7.29 -0.76 -3.97
C ALA A 129 6.32 -1.79 -3.37
N ALA A 130 6.28 -1.90 -2.03
CA ALA A 130 5.32 -2.77 -1.35
C ALA A 130 3.89 -2.22 -1.44
N ASN A 131 3.69 -0.90 -1.36
CA ASN A 131 2.40 -0.24 -1.53
C ASN A 131 1.86 -0.41 -2.96
N VAL A 132 2.70 -0.22 -3.99
CA VAL A 132 2.37 -0.54 -5.40
C VAL A 132 1.81 -1.95 -5.51
N GLY A 133 2.55 -2.95 -5.02
CA GLY A 133 2.12 -4.35 -5.08
C GLY A 133 0.84 -4.64 -4.29
N GLN A 134 0.57 -3.91 -3.21
CA GLN A 134 -0.70 -4.03 -2.46
C GLN A 134 -1.88 -3.48 -3.25
N TYR A 135 -1.74 -2.31 -3.88
CA TYR A 135 -2.82 -1.72 -4.67
C TYR A 135 -3.09 -2.47 -5.97
N GLU A 136 -2.07 -3.03 -6.60
CA GLU A 136 -2.25 -3.97 -7.73
C GLU A 136 -3.02 -5.22 -7.31
N GLN A 137 -2.66 -5.84 -6.18
CA GLN A 137 -3.39 -6.99 -5.64
C GLN A 137 -4.85 -6.64 -5.30
N ALA A 138 -5.07 -5.47 -4.69
CA ALA A 138 -6.41 -4.97 -4.42
C ALA A 138 -7.20 -4.80 -5.73
N ALA A 139 -6.60 -4.26 -6.79
CA ALA A 139 -7.26 -4.10 -8.08
C ALA A 139 -7.64 -5.44 -8.71
N VAL A 140 -6.76 -6.44 -8.64
CA VAL A 140 -7.05 -7.81 -9.11
C VAL A 140 -8.24 -8.40 -8.38
N HIS A 141 -8.26 -8.34 -7.05
CA HIS A 141 -9.37 -8.87 -6.25
C HIS A 141 -10.67 -8.09 -6.47
N ALA A 142 -10.59 -6.76 -6.63
CA ALA A 142 -11.76 -5.94 -6.95
C ALA A 142 -12.37 -6.32 -8.30
N GLY A 143 -11.55 -6.50 -9.35
CA GLY A 143 -12.04 -6.92 -10.67
C GLY A 143 -12.67 -8.32 -10.64
N ARG A 144 -12.04 -9.29 -9.96
CA ARG A 144 -12.59 -10.65 -9.83
C ARG A 144 -13.88 -10.71 -9.02
N ALA A 145 -14.05 -9.82 -8.05
CA ALA A 145 -15.28 -9.68 -7.29
C ALA A 145 -16.38 -8.88 -8.02
N GLY A 146 -16.15 -8.40 -9.24
CA GLY A 146 -17.09 -7.55 -10.00
C GLY A 146 -17.29 -6.16 -9.38
N LEU A 147 -16.28 -5.65 -8.68
CA LEU A 147 -16.31 -4.37 -7.97
C LEU A 147 -15.53 -3.29 -8.75
N ASP A 148 -15.78 -3.20 -10.05
CA ASP A 148 -15.02 -2.38 -11.01
C ASP A 148 -14.95 -0.89 -10.64
N ARG A 149 -15.92 -0.40 -9.86
CA ARG A 149 -15.93 0.96 -9.31
C ARG A 149 -14.68 1.33 -8.49
N TYR A 150 -13.91 0.36 -8.02
CA TYR A 150 -12.66 0.62 -7.29
C TYR A 150 -11.43 0.73 -8.19
N LEU A 151 -11.49 0.19 -9.42
CA LEU A 151 -10.32 0.09 -10.30
C LEU A 151 -9.69 1.44 -10.64
N PRO A 152 -10.46 2.50 -10.98
CA PRO A 152 -9.85 3.80 -11.28
C PRO A 152 -9.11 4.39 -10.07
N ARG A 153 -9.70 4.29 -8.87
CA ARG A 153 -9.08 4.77 -7.63
C ARG A 153 -7.79 4.01 -7.33
N LEU A 154 -7.82 2.68 -7.44
CA LEU A 154 -6.65 1.83 -7.18
C LEU A 154 -5.54 2.07 -8.21
N ALA A 155 -5.88 2.28 -9.48
CA ALA A 155 -4.90 2.61 -10.52
C ALA A 155 -4.21 3.96 -10.27
N GLU A 156 -4.94 4.97 -9.81
CA GLU A 156 -4.37 6.26 -9.43
C GLU A 156 -3.41 6.15 -8.23
N MET A 157 -3.79 5.34 -7.24
CA MET A 157 -2.93 5.04 -6.09
C MET A 157 -1.64 4.33 -6.53
N VAL A 158 -1.74 3.26 -7.35
CA VAL A 158 -0.56 2.58 -7.94
C VAL A 158 0.36 3.58 -8.66
N ALA A 159 -0.20 4.43 -9.51
CA ALA A 159 0.58 5.43 -10.24
C ALA A 159 1.25 6.46 -9.32
N THR A 160 0.67 6.74 -8.16
CA THR A 160 1.22 7.68 -7.19
C THR A 160 2.37 7.05 -6.41
N GLU A 161 2.18 5.81 -5.94
CA GLU A 161 3.23 5.07 -5.24
C GLU A 161 4.43 4.74 -6.14
N ASP A 162 4.19 4.44 -7.42
CA ASP A 162 5.27 4.25 -8.39
C ASP A 162 6.13 5.52 -8.53
N ARG A 163 5.49 6.70 -8.54
CA ARG A 163 6.24 7.98 -8.54
C ARG A 163 7.04 8.17 -7.25
N HIS A 164 6.50 7.78 -6.09
CA HIS A 164 7.22 7.83 -4.83
C HIS A 164 8.44 6.90 -4.83
N GLU A 165 8.26 5.66 -5.29
CA GLU A 165 9.34 4.66 -5.42
C GLU A 165 10.46 5.20 -6.30
N VAL A 166 10.12 5.70 -7.50
CA VAL A 166 11.08 6.28 -8.45
C VAL A 166 11.81 7.45 -7.83
N TYR A 167 11.09 8.34 -7.13
CA TYR A 167 11.70 9.48 -6.45
C TYR A 167 12.74 9.03 -5.41
N PHE A 168 12.39 8.15 -4.47
CA PHE A 168 13.33 7.66 -3.46
C PHE A 168 14.50 6.88 -4.08
N GLY A 169 14.22 6.09 -5.11
CA GLY A 169 15.22 5.38 -5.90
C GLY A 169 16.25 6.32 -6.53
N SER A 170 15.78 7.43 -7.12
CA SER A 170 16.65 8.43 -7.75
C SER A 170 17.64 9.05 -6.76
N LEU A 171 17.23 9.28 -5.50
CA LEU A 171 18.07 9.87 -4.46
C LEU A 171 19.22 8.97 -4.01
N ILE A 172 19.14 7.66 -4.27
CA ILE A 172 20.14 6.66 -3.85
C ILE A 172 20.75 5.88 -5.02
N ALA A 173 20.40 6.19 -6.27
CA ALA A 173 20.75 5.41 -7.46
C ALA A 173 22.26 5.16 -7.59
N HIS A 174 23.09 6.10 -7.14
CA HIS A 174 24.55 6.02 -7.20
C HIS A 174 25.21 5.68 -5.85
N HIS A 175 24.44 5.29 -4.84
CA HIS A 175 24.99 5.01 -3.53
C HIS A 175 25.72 3.66 -3.51
N PRO A 176 26.97 3.56 -2.99
CA PRO A 176 27.79 2.35 -3.07
C PRO A 176 27.22 1.16 -2.29
N LEU A 177 26.36 1.41 -1.29
CA LEU A 177 25.68 0.36 -0.53
C LEU A 177 24.46 -0.23 -1.25
N LEU A 178 23.96 0.41 -2.31
CA LEU A 178 22.75 -0.04 -3.01
C LEU A 178 22.85 -1.48 -3.53
N PRO A 179 23.93 -1.93 -4.20
CA PRO A 179 24.02 -3.31 -4.68
C PRO A 179 23.95 -4.35 -3.57
N LEU A 180 24.58 -4.07 -2.43
CA LEU A 180 24.56 -4.95 -1.27
C LEU A 180 23.18 -4.97 -0.61
N ALA A 181 22.61 -3.78 -0.35
CA ALA A 181 21.29 -3.65 0.23
C ALA A 181 20.23 -4.36 -0.62
N SER A 182 20.25 -4.17 -1.93
CA SER A 182 19.36 -4.87 -2.87
C SER A 182 19.45 -6.38 -2.79
N ARG A 183 20.66 -6.93 -2.60
CA ARG A 183 20.85 -8.38 -2.50
C ARG A 183 20.30 -8.95 -1.19
N VAL A 184 20.47 -8.22 -0.09
CA VAL A 184 20.09 -8.69 1.26
C VAL A 184 18.62 -8.40 1.56
N LEU A 185 18.13 -7.25 1.13
CA LEU A 185 16.82 -6.71 1.48
C LEU A 185 15.80 -6.75 0.33
N GLY A 186 16.21 -7.21 -0.86
CA GLY A 186 15.32 -7.63 -1.93
C GLY A 186 14.66 -6.54 -2.77
N TRP A 187 15.08 -5.27 -2.66
CA TRP A 187 14.53 -4.17 -3.45
C TRP A 187 15.59 -3.48 -4.30
N ARG A 188 15.21 -3.13 -5.52
CA ARG A 188 16.02 -2.36 -6.46
C ARG A 188 15.16 -1.25 -7.04
N PRO A 189 15.63 0.00 -7.06
CA PRO A 189 14.98 1.05 -7.83
C PRO A 189 14.77 0.61 -9.26
N ALA A 190 13.61 0.93 -9.83
CA ALA A 190 13.43 0.84 -11.26
C ALA A 190 14.56 1.63 -11.97
N PRO A 191 15.10 1.14 -13.10
CA PRO A 191 16.06 1.91 -13.87
C PRO A 191 15.38 3.20 -14.32
N GLY A 192 15.73 4.32 -13.68
CA GLY A 192 15.15 5.61 -14.02
C GLY A 192 15.43 5.95 -15.49
N SER A 193 14.40 6.42 -16.20
CA SER A 193 14.62 7.27 -17.37
C SER A 193 15.53 8.41 -16.92
N THR A 194 16.69 8.50 -17.55
CA THR A 194 17.75 9.45 -17.23
C THR A 194 17.28 10.84 -17.67
N THR A 195 16.53 11.54 -16.83
CA THR A 195 16.43 13.00 -16.91
C THR A 195 17.15 13.57 -15.70
N GLY A 196 18.44 13.81 -15.92
CA GLY A 196 19.35 14.32 -14.92
C GLY A 196 18.91 15.68 -14.37
N VAL A 197 19.09 15.84 -13.06
CA VAL A 197 19.26 17.15 -12.46
C VAL A 197 20.72 17.19 -11.99
N ALA A 198 21.53 17.88 -12.79
CA ALA A 198 22.82 18.42 -12.40
C ALA A 198 22.64 19.64 -11.48
#